data_AF-A0A7H9HXI6-F1
#
_entry.id   AF-A0A7H9HXI6-F1
#
_cell.length_a   1.000
_cell.length_b   1.000
_cell.length_c   1.000
_cell.angle_alpha   90.00
_cell.angle_beta   90.00
_cell.angle_gamma   90.00
#
_symmetry.space_group_name_H-M   'P 1'
#
loop_
_entity.id
_entity.type
_entity.pdbx_description
1 polymer ?
#
loop_
_entity_poly.entity_id
_entity_poly.type
_entity_poly.pdbx_seq_one_letter_code
_entity_poly.pdbx_strand_id
1 'polypeptide(L)'
;MSDFEVENLSATGVSEPDLLETDGEDKMQGQESSESRKGDVRRKWKEMREAEIAARDKADRQAKEKLQEAAIKHIDDFYENYNRKKAQQLEEVKREADEFLRKKQEFFSQENTTTWDRALQLINEDDADILGNRDRSKFKEILQKLKGNPQAPGA
;
A
#
# COMPACT_ATOMS: atom_id res chain seq x y z
N MET A 1 -67.57 11.01 26.64
CA MET A 1 -67.78 11.19 28.09
C MET A 1 -66.57 11.97 28.58
N SER A 2 -66.61 13.29 28.73
CA SER A 2 -67.69 14.09 29.30
C SER A 2 -67.62 15.53 28.77
N ASP A 3 -68.77 16.05 28.34
CA ASP A 3 -69.06 17.48 28.28
C ASP A 3 -69.05 18.09 29.69
N PHE A 4 -68.60 19.35 29.82
CA PHE A 4 -69.20 20.28 30.77
C PHE A 4 -69.00 21.72 30.29
N GLU A 5 -70.07 22.28 29.75
CA GLU A 5 -70.29 23.70 29.52
C GLU A 5 -70.26 24.48 30.83
N VAL A 6 -69.75 25.72 30.81
CA VAL A 6 -70.43 26.84 31.49
C VAL A 6 -70.29 28.10 30.64
N GLU A 7 -71.45 28.61 30.26
CA GLU A 7 -71.74 29.84 29.58
C GLU A 7 -71.45 31.13 30.40
N ASN A 8 -71.09 32.18 29.66
CA ASN A 8 -71.65 33.54 29.70
C ASN A 8 -71.50 34.40 30.98
N LEU A 9 -71.00 35.64 30.81
CA LEU A 9 -71.69 36.86 31.24
C LEU A 9 -70.98 38.12 30.71
N SER A 10 -71.84 39.03 30.27
CA SER A 10 -71.61 40.29 29.58
C SER A 10 -71.13 41.45 30.46
N ALA A 11 -70.48 42.40 29.78
CA ALA A 11 -70.57 43.86 29.95
C ALA A 11 -70.16 44.50 31.29
N THR A 12 -69.14 45.34 31.22
CA THR A 12 -69.19 46.73 31.73
C THR A 12 -68.09 47.52 31.02
N GLY A 13 -68.50 48.46 30.16
CA GLY A 13 -67.60 49.51 29.68
C GLY A 13 -67.37 50.55 30.76
N VAL A 14 -66.24 51.26 30.70
CA VAL A 14 -66.06 52.66 31.18
C VAL A 14 -64.73 53.18 30.60
N SER A 15 -64.87 54.18 29.73
CA SER A 15 -63.99 55.35 29.50
C SER A 15 -62.64 55.20 28.81
N GLU A 16 -62.62 55.64 27.54
CA GLU A 16 -61.50 56.40 26.96
C GLU A 16 -61.14 57.61 27.84
N PRO A 17 -59.84 57.92 27.93
CA PRO A 17 -59.45 59.31 27.72
C PRO A 17 -58.64 59.45 26.44
N ASP A 18 -59.26 60.17 25.51
CA ASP A 18 -58.67 61.02 24.47
C ASP A 18 -57.21 61.40 24.79
N LEU A 19 -56.27 60.84 24.02
CA LEU A 19 -54.87 61.20 24.06
C LEU A 19 -54.40 61.47 22.63
N LEU A 20 -54.66 62.73 22.25
CA LEU A 20 -54.04 63.52 21.20
C LEU A 20 -53.08 62.77 20.28
N GLU A 21 -53.42 62.78 19.00
CA GLU A 21 -52.44 62.87 17.92
C GLU A 21 -51.39 63.92 18.28
N THR A 22 -50.16 63.46 18.54
CA THR A 22 -48.96 64.24 18.32
C THR A 22 -48.16 63.50 17.27
N ASP A 23 -48.11 64.14 16.11
CA ASP A 23 -47.26 63.80 15.00
C ASP A 23 -45.80 63.75 15.41
N GLY A 24 -45.04 62.90 14.73
CA GLY A 24 -43.66 63.24 14.38
C GLY A 24 -42.56 62.64 15.24
N GLU A 25 -41.78 61.78 14.58
CA GLU A 25 -40.32 61.71 14.72
C GLU A 25 -39.71 60.95 15.92
N ASP A 26 -39.74 59.61 15.89
CA ASP A 26 -38.56 58.83 16.31
C ASP A 26 -38.49 57.39 15.74
N LYS A 27 -38.52 57.26 14.41
CA LYS A 27 -38.30 55.96 13.71
C LYS A 27 -37.06 55.96 12.81
N MET A 28 -36.05 56.78 13.10
CA MET A 28 -34.82 56.88 12.28
C MET A 28 -33.51 56.68 13.06
N GLN A 29 -33.51 56.01 14.23
CA GLN A 29 -32.23 55.62 14.89
C GLN A 29 -32.06 54.11 15.13
N GLY A 30 -33.13 53.31 15.07
CA GLY A 30 -33.06 51.86 15.28
C GLY A 30 -32.61 51.04 14.06
N GLN A 31 -32.79 51.55 12.84
CA GLN A 31 -32.62 50.76 11.61
C GLN A 31 -31.17 50.81 11.09
N GLU A 32 -30.50 51.96 11.11
CA GLU A 32 -29.10 52.14 10.69
C GLU A 32 -28.10 51.36 11.56
N SER A 33 -28.29 51.38 12.88
CA SER A 33 -27.43 50.65 13.82
C SER A 33 -27.52 49.13 13.64
N SER A 34 -28.70 48.62 13.24
CA SER A 34 -28.91 47.20 12.96
C SER A 34 -28.25 46.76 11.65
N GLU A 35 -28.30 47.60 10.61
CA GLU A 35 -27.72 47.31 9.29
C GLU A 35 -26.19 47.40 9.33
N SER A 36 -25.64 48.38 10.07
CA SER A 36 -24.20 48.48 10.36
C SER A 36 -23.69 47.26 11.13
N ARG A 37 -24.38 46.85 12.21
CA ARG A 37 -24.01 45.65 12.98
C ARG A 37 -24.06 44.37 12.13
N LYS A 38 -25.07 44.21 11.27
CA LYS A 38 -25.13 43.10 10.30
C LYS A 38 -23.97 43.15 9.30
N GLY A 39 -23.59 44.34 8.82
CA GLY A 39 -22.41 44.55 7.97
C GLY A 39 -21.11 44.11 8.64
N ASP A 40 -20.91 44.47 9.91
CA ASP A 40 -19.73 44.09 10.70
C ASP A 40 -19.63 42.58 10.94
N VAL A 41 -20.76 41.92 11.21
CA VAL A 41 -20.81 40.45 11.37
C VAL A 41 -20.44 39.76 10.05
N ARG A 42 -20.97 40.24 8.91
CA ARG A 42 -20.63 39.71 7.58
C ARG A 42 -19.16 39.91 7.25
N ARG A 43 -18.58 41.07 7.58
CA ARG A 43 -17.15 41.35 7.36
C ARG A 43 -16.26 40.42 8.18
N LYS A 44 -16.54 40.28 9.49
CA LYS A 44 -15.81 39.35 10.37
C LYS A 44 -15.93 37.90 9.89
N TRP A 45 -17.11 37.48 9.45
CA TRP A 45 -17.30 36.13 8.91
C TRP A 45 -16.49 35.91 7.63
N LYS A 46 -16.45 36.90 6.73
CA LYS A 46 -15.65 36.85 5.51
C LYS A 46 -14.15 36.75 5.82
N GLU A 47 -13.65 37.56 6.75
CA GLU A 47 -12.24 37.53 7.21
C GLU A 47 -11.89 36.16 7.82
N MET A 48 -12.76 35.60 8.67
CA MET A 48 -12.56 34.26 9.25
C MET A 48 -12.58 33.16 8.18
N ARG A 49 -13.47 33.28 7.19
CA ARG A 49 -13.58 32.30 6.10
C ARG A 49 -12.38 32.36 5.17
N GLU A 50 -11.90 33.56 4.82
CA GLU A 50 -10.69 33.76 4.02
C GLU A 50 -9.45 33.20 4.74
N ALA A 51 -9.32 33.44 6.05
CA ALA A 51 -8.24 32.88 6.85
C ALA A 51 -8.29 31.33 6.88
N GLU A 52 -9.48 30.76 7.01
CA GLU A 52 -9.67 29.31 7.01
C GLU A 52 -9.39 28.68 5.64
N ILE A 53 -9.79 29.33 4.55
CA ILE A 53 -9.46 28.90 3.17
C ILE A 53 -7.94 28.97 2.96
N ALA A 54 -7.30 30.08 3.34
CA ALA A 54 -5.85 30.23 3.20
C ALA A 54 -5.07 29.17 4.00
N ALA A 55 -5.56 28.80 5.19
CA ALA A 55 -4.98 27.73 5.99
C ALA A 55 -5.15 26.36 5.32
N ARG A 56 -6.34 26.06 4.77
CA ARG A 56 -6.56 24.82 4.00
C ARG A 56 -5.69 24.76 2.75
N ASP A 57 -5.63 25.82 1.97
CA ASP A 57 -4.81 25.87 0.75
C ASP A 57 -3.33 25.67 1.07
N LYS A 58 -2.85 26.21 2.19
CA LYS A 58 -1.48 25.97 2.66
C LYS A 58 -1.25 24.51 3.04
N ALA A 59 -2.19 23.90 3.77
CA ALA A 59 -2.10 22.48 4.13
C ALA A 59 -2.13 21.57 2.89
N ASP A 60 -2.99 21.87 1.91
CA ASP A 60 -3.09 21.13 0.66
C ASP A 60 -1.83 21.25 -0.19
N ARG A 61 -1.24 22.45 -0.27
CA ARG A 61 0.06 22.64 -0.94
C ARG A 61 1.15 21.82 -0.28
N GLN A 62 1.26 21.88 1.05
CA GLN A 62 2.24 21.09 1.81
C GLN A 62 2.02 19.57 1.66
N ALA A 63 0.77 19.12 1.61
CA ALA A 63 0.46 17.71 1.39
C ALA A 63 0.87 17.25 -0.01
N LYS A 64 0.65 18.08 -1.04
CA LYS A 64 1.10 17.80 -2.42
C LYS A 64 2.61 17.74 -2.52
N GLU A 65 3.32 18.70 -1.93
CA GLU A 65 4.80 18.72 -1.90
C GLU A 65 5.34 17.46 -1.22
N LYS A 66 4.83 17.10 -0.03
CA LYS A 66 5.22 15.87 0.67
C LYS A 66 4.93 14.61 -0.14
N LEU A 67 3.80 14.55 -0.83
CA LEU A 67 3.44 13.42 -1.68
C LEU A 67 4.42 13.30 -2.86
N GLN A 68 4.78 14.42 -3.48
CA GLN A 68 5.75 14.45 -4.57
C GLN A 68 7.14 14.01 -4.09
N GLU A 69 7.60 14.53 -2.95
CA GLU A 69 8.87 14.11 -2.34
C GLU A 69 8.87 12.62 -1.99
N ALA A 70 7.79 12.10 -1.41
CA ALA A 70 7.64 10.69 -1.10
C ALA A 70 7.66 9.84 -2.38
N ALA A 71 6.99 10.27 -3.44
CA ALA A 71 6.99 9.57 -4.72
C ALA A 71 8.39 9.52 -5.34
N ILE A 72 9.16 10.61 -5.28
CA ILE A 72 10.56 10.64 -5.76
C ILE A 72 11.42 9.67 -4.95
N LYS A 73 11.34 9.70 -3.62
CA LYS A 73 12.07 8.77 -2.75
C LYS A 73 11.72 7.32 -3.03
N HIS A 74 10.44 7.01 -3.28
CA HIS A 74 10.03 5.66 -3.64
C HIS A 74 10.61 5.19 -4.98
N ILE A 75 10.79 6.09 -5.94
CA ILE A 75 11.45 5.78 -7.21
C ILE A 75 12.93 5.47 -6.96
N ASP A 76 13.62 6.31 -6.18
CA ASP A 76 15.03 6.10 -5.83
C ASP A 76 15.22 4.78 -5.08
N ASP A 77 14.43 4.54 -4.04
CA ASP A 77 14.40 3.29 -3.26
C ASP A 77 14.16 2.07 -4.16
N PHE A 78 13.28 2.18 -5.14
CA PHE A 78 13.00 1.09 -6.08
C PHE A 78 14.25 0.74 -6.89
N TYR A 79 14.94 1.75 -7.44
CA TYR A 79 16.15 1.51 -8.24
C TYR A 79 17.32 1.03 -7.39
N GLU A 80 17.52 1.56 -6.19
CA GLU A 80 18.55 1.06 -5.27
C GLU A 80 18.29 -0.40 -4.90
N ASN A 81 17.06 -0.74 -4.51
CA ASN A 81 16.70 -2.10 -4.15
C ASN A 81 16.78 -3.07 -5.34
N TYR A 82 16.35 -2.65 -6.53
CA TYR A 82 16.45 -3.45 -7.75
C TYR A 82 17.90 -3.71 -8.12
N ASN A 83 18.73 -2.66 -8.16
CA ASN A 83 20.14 -2.79 -8.49
C ASN A 83 20.88 -3.66 -7.47
N ARG A 84 20.59 -3.50 -6.17
CA ARG A 84 21.15 -4.36 -5.11
C ARG A 84 20.77 -5.81 -5.31
N LYS A 85 19.49 -6.11 -5.55
CA LYS A 85 19.01 -7.49 -5.81
C LYS A 85 19.65 -8.08 -7.06
N LYS A 86 19.74 -7.30 -8.14
CA LYS A 86 20.38 -7.74 -9.39
C LYS A 86 21.85 -8.04 -9.18
N ALA A 87 22.58 -7.20 -8.44
CA ALA A 87 23.98 -7.43 -8.11
C ALA A 87 24.16 -8.70 -7.27
N GLN A 88 23.32 -8.90 -6.25
CA GLN A 88 23.32 -10.10 -5.42
C GLN A 88 23.04 -11.37 -6.22
N GLN A 89 22.01 -11.36 -7.08
CA GLN A 89 21.71 -12.49 -7.96
C GLN A 89 22.85 -12.80 -8.93
N LEU A 90 23.49 -11.76 -9.49
CA LEU A 90 24.62 -11.97 -10.38
C LEU A 90 25.83 -12.56 -9.63
N GLU A 91 26.09 -12.11 -8.41
CA GLU A 91 27.14 -12.66 -7.56
C GLU A 91 26.85 -14.11 -7.16
N GLU A 92 25.60 -14.41 -6.80
CA GLU A 92 25.15 -15.77 -6.49
C GLU A 92 25.31 -16.71 -7.69
N VAL A 93 24.84 -16.31 -8.88
CA VAL A 93 25.01 -17.09 -10.12
C VAL A 93 26.48 -17.30 -10.46
N LYS A 94 27.33 -16.27 -10.28
CA LYS A 94 28.78 -16.42 -10.49
C LYS A 94 29.40 -17.42 -9.51
N ARG A 95 29.06 -17.31 -8.22
CA ARG A 95 29.53 -18.25 -7.20
C ARG A 95 29.06 -19.67 -7.50
N GLU A 96 27.80 -19.87 -7.86
CA GLU A 96 27.27 -21.17 -8.24
C GLU A 96 27.95 -21.73 -9.49
N ALA A 97 28.23 -20.89 -10.48
CA ALA A 97 28.98 -21.30 -11.68
C ALA A 97 30.40 -21.74 -11.32
N ASP A 98 31.10 -20.98 -10.47
CA ASP A 98 32.46 -21.33 -10.01
C ASP A 98 32.45 -22.61 -9.16
N GLU A 99 31.47 -22.77 -8.27
CA GLU A 99 31.29 -24.00 -7.49
C GLU A 99 30.97 -25.19 -8.39
N PHE A 100 30.15 -25.01 -9.41
CA PHE A 100 29.85 -26.05 -10.39
C PHE A 100 31.09 -26.42 -11.20
N LEU A 101 31.87 -25.45 -11.65
CA LEU A 101 33.14 -25.69 -12.34
C LEU A 101 34.13 -26.43 -11.45
N ARG A 102 34.24 -26.05 -10.17
CA ARG A 102 35.08 -26.73 -9.19
C ARG A 102 34.62 -28.17 -8.97
N LYS A 103 33.33 -28.40 -8.71
CA LYS A 103 32.74 -29.75 -8.56
C LYS A 103 32.98 -30.59 -9.82
N LYS A 104 32.85 -29.99 -11.01
CA LYS A 104 33.13 -30.65 -12.28
C LYS A 104 34.60 -31.05 -12.37
N GLN A 105 35.53 -30.15 -12.04
CA GLN A 105 36.96 -30.44 -12.08
C GLN A 105 37.34 -31.51 -11.06
N GLU A 106 36.81 -31.42 -9.84
CA GLU A 106 37.00 -32.40 -8.78
C GLU A 106 36.49 -33.78 -9.23
N PHE A 107 35.29 -33.85 -9.79
CA PHE A 107 34.71 -35.06 -10.37
C PHE A 107 35.59 -35.69 -11.47
N PHE A 108 36.21 -34.86 -12.33
CA PHE A 108 37.15 -35.37 -13.33
C PHE A 108 38.51 -35.79 -12.75
N SER A 109 38.95 -35.17 -11.66
CA SER A 109 40.25 -35.39 -11.02
C SER A 109 40.25 -36.50 -9.96
N GLN A 110 39.11 -37.18 -9.73
CA GLN A 110 39.01 -38.27 -8.74
C GLN A 110 39.97 -39.42 -9.09
N GLU A 111 41.12 -39.45 -8.42
CA GLU A 111 42.11 -40.52 -8.54
C GLU A 111 41.55 -41.84 -7.98
N ASN A 112 41.83 -42.96 -8.67
CA ASN A 112 41.32 -44.32 -8.38
C ASN A 112 39.83 -44.58 -8.68
N THR A 113 39.17 -43.73 -9.49
CA THR A 113 37.82 -44.03 -10.01
C THR A 113 37.87 -44.41 -11.48
N THR A 114 37.24 -45.52 -11.85
CA THR A 114 37.06 -45.87 -13.27
C THR A 114 35.96 -44.99 -13.88
N THR A 115 35.94 -44.88 -15.22
CA THR A 115 34.89 -44.15 -15.95
C THR A 115 33.48 -44.64 -15.59
N TRP A 116 33.35 -45.91 -15.23
CA TRP A 116 32.10 -46.53 -14.78
C TRP A 116 31.68 -46.13 -13.36
N ASP A 117 32.63 -45.96 -12.43
CA ASP A 117 32.35 -45.47 -11.08
C ASP A 117 31.78 -44.04 -11.12
N ARG A 118 32.35 -43.20 -12.01
CA ARG A 118 31.88 -41.83 -12.26
C ARG A 118 30.50 -41.81 -12.92
N ALA A 119 30.24 -42.69 -13.87
CA ALA A 119 28.91 -42.82 -14.50
C ALA A 119 27.83 -43.25 -13.50
N LEU A 120 28.16 -44.16 -12.58
CA LEU A 120 27.23 -44.59 -11.54
C LEU A 120 26.88 -43.45 -10.57
N GLN A 121 27.87 -42.62 -10.17
CA GLN A 121 27.63 -41.44 -9.32
C GLN A 121 26.69 -40.40 -9.97
N LEU A 122 26.67 -40.30 -11.29
CA LEU A 122 25.78 -39.37 -12.03
C LEU A 122 24.36 -39.91 -12.21
N ILE A 123 24.16 -41.21 -12.06
CA ILE A 123 22.85 -41.84 -12.19
C ILE A 123 22.20 -41.79 -10.80
N ASN A 124 21.03 -41.16 -10.70
CA ASN A 124 20.22 -41.23 -9.49
C ASN A 124 19.80 -42.69 -9.27
N GLU A 125 20.48 -43.37 -8.35
CA GLU A 125 20.28 -44.81 -8.12
C GLU A 125 18.83 -45.14 -7.73
N ASP A 126 18.09 -44.18 -7.17
CA ASP A 126 16.73 -44.36 -6.65
C ASP A 126 15.63 -44.17 -7.71
N ASP A 127 15.86 -43.39 -8.77
CA ASP A 127 14.86 -43.06 -9.81
C ASP A 127 15.19 -43.65 -11.19
N ALA A 128 16.29 -44.41 -11.30
CA ALA A 128 16.80 -44.90 -12.58
C ALA A 128 16.08 -46.15 -13.12
N ASP A 129 15.22 -46.83 -12.34
CA ASP A 129 14.67 -48.12 -12.73
C ASP A 129 13.61 -48.00 -13.84
N ILE A 130 12.79 -46.95 -13.82
CA ILE A 130 11.73 -46.72 -14.82
C ILE A 130 11.74 -45.26 -15.29
N LEU A 131 12.48 -44.97 -16.36
CA LEU A 131 12.33 -43.73 -17.12
C LEU A 131 11.34 -43.94 -18.26
N GLY A 132 10.06 -43.63 -18.02
CA GLY A 132 8.99 -43.81 -19.00
C GLY A 132 8.68 -45.30 -19.26
N ASN A 133 8.79 -45.76 -20.51
CA ASN A 133 8.47 -47.15 -20.92
C ASN A 133 9.73 -48.02 -21.17
N ARG A 134 10.90 -47.63 -20.66
CA ARG A 134 12.15 -48.39 -20.79
C ARG A 134 12.66 -48.80 -19.42
N ASP A 135 12.68 -50.10 -19.17
CA ASP A 135 13.30 -50.72 -18.00
C ASP A 135 14.83 -50.65 -18.12
N ARG A 136 15.48 -49.98 -17.15
CA ARG A 136 16.94 -49.84 -17.06
C ARG A 136 17.55 -50.65 -15.91
N SER A 137 16.77 -51.50 -15.25
CA SER A 137 17.23 -52.33 -14.12
C SER A 137 18.45 -53.19 -14.51
N LYS A 138 18.44 -53.78 -15.72
CA LYS A 138 19.57 -54.55 -16.25
C LYS A 138 20.81 -53.68 -16.50
N PHE A 139 20.61 -52.42 -16.90
CA PHE A 139 21.72 -51.49 -17.12
C PHE A 139 22.39 -51.10 -15.79
N LYS A 140 21.60 -50.86 -14.74
CA LYS A 140 22.10 -50.65 -13.37
C LYS A 140 22.89 -51.86 -12.87
N GLU A 141 22.39 -53.07 -13.09
CA GLU A 141 23.10 -54.31 -12.73
C GLU A 141 24.46 -54.45 -13.45
N ILE A 142 24.51 -54.11 -14.76
CA ILE A 142 25.75 -54.12 -15.53
C ILE A 142 26.74 -53.08 -15.00
N LEU A 143 26.29 -51.86 -14.68
CA LEU A 143 27.15 -50.81 -14.12
C LEU A 143 27.72 -51.20 -12.75
N GLN A 144 26.92 -51.83 -11.89
CA GLN A 144 27.38 -52.35 -10.60
C GLN A 144 28.45 -53.43 -10.76
N LYS A 145 28.39 -54.26 -11.81
CA LYS A 145 29.42 -55.27 -12.12
C LYS A 145 30.71 -54.66 -12.69
N LEU A 146 30.62 -53.51 -13.37
CA LEU A 146 31.77 -52.81 -13.96
C LEU A 146 32.46 -51.89 -12.95
N LYS A 147 31.78 -51.52 -11.87
CA LYS A 147 32.30 -50.73 -10.74
C LYS A 147 33.61 -51.33 -10.21
N GLY A 148 34.68 -50.54 -10.18
CA GLY A 148 35.99 -50.95 -9.64
C GLY A 148 36.71 -52.07 -10.41
N ASN A 149 36.28 -52.44 -11.63
CA ASN A 149 36.96 -53.46 -12.43
C ASN A 149 38.08 -52.83 -13.29
N PRO A 150 39.37 -53.12 -13.04
CA PRO A 150 40.49 -52.54 -13.78
C PRO A 150 40.64 -53.08 -15.22
N GLN A 151 39.90 -54.13 -15.59
CA GLN A 151 39.86 -54.68 -16.95
C GLN A 151 38.62 -54.21 -17.73
N ALA A 152 37.82 -53.32 -17.15
CA ALA A 152 36.67 -52.76 -17.83
C ALA A 152 37.10 -51.85 -19.00
N PRO A 153 36.32 -51.79 -20.10
CA PRO A 153 36.62 -50.89 -21.21
C PRO A 153 36.63 -49.44 -20.72
N GLY A 154 37.74 -48.72 -20.89
CA GLY A 154 37.90 -47.34 -20.42
C GLY A 154 38.22 -47.21 -18.93
N ALA A 155 38.75 -48.27 -18.30
CA ALA A 155 39.43 -48.24 -17.02
C ALA A 155 40.79 -47.54 -17.10
#